data_AF-A0A251XL06-F1
#
_entry.id   AF-A0A251XL06-F1
#
_cell.length_a   1.000
_cell.length_b   1.000
_cell.length_c   1.000
_cell.angle_alpha   90.00
_cell.angle_beta   90.00
_cell.angle_gamma   90.00
#
_symmetry.space_group_name_H-M   'P 1'
#
loop_
_entity.id
_entity.type
_entity.pdbx_description
1 polymer ?
#
loop_
_entity_poly.entity_id
_entity_poly.type
_entity_poly.pdbx_seq_one_letter_code
_entity_poly.pdbx_strand_id
1 'polypeptide(L)'
;MHLAALDADGGTVLESTWFSVGGGFVLREDQAPSAALPTGLPHSFSNADELIELAETTGRSIADVARDTEESIHGSRRAVAGLDAIWDAMAACVTAGLGGQGTLPGGLNVRRRAARVASQLATIDAEGARDTSHEWLHAFALAVNEENASGGRVVTAPTNGAAGIIPAVGSYYLRFVPGADRDGIRDFLLTATAIGSLVKANASISGAEAGCQGEVGTACAMAAGALCAVLGGSPRQVENAAEIAMEHHLGLTCDPVGGLVQIPCIERNAIAASTAVNAARMALHGDGTHLVSLDTVIETMRQTGLDMSTKYKETSTGASRSTSSSARRAGAGVAKPPAEPPPVDLRQPMTPDAPACSQRLEVLQSCNLRSLRCWPVTILSKGIQAEANCRWMAPEVRTGGRPDQANNL
;
A
#
# COMPACT_ATOMS: atom_id res chain seq x y z
N MET A 1 21.21 -3.32 -3.57
CA MET A 1 21.76 -3.59 -4.91
C MET A 1 23.16 -3.02 -4.96
N HIS A 2 24.11 -3.76 -5.52
CA HIS A 2 25.48 -3.30 -5.68
C HIS A 2 25.80 -3.26 -7.18
N LEU A 3 26.19 -2.09 -7.68
CA LEU A 3 26.41 -1.83 -9.10
C LEU A 3 27.87 -1.44 -9.33
N ALA A 4 28.54 -2.13 -10.25
CA ALA A 4 29.91 -1.84 -10.65
C ALA A 4 29.98 -1.64 -12.18
N ALA A 5 30.66 -0.58 -12.61
CA ALA A 5 31.04 -0.35 -14.00
C ALA A 5 32.51 -0.73 -14.16
N LEU A 6 32.82 -1.57 -15.15
CA LEU A 6 34.16 -2.08 -15.42
C LEU A 6 34.71 -1.49 -16.72
N ASP A 7 36.03 -1.29 -16.78
CA ASP A 7 36.73 -0.96 -18.03
C ASP A 7 36.95 -2.21 -18.90
N ALA A 8 37.63 -2.03 -20.04
CA ALA A 8 37.91 -3.11 -20.99
C ALA A 8 38.84 -4.20 -20.44
N ASP A 9 39.66 -3.86 -19.43
CA ASP A 9 40.61 -4.77 -18.78
C ASP A 9 40.01 -5.44 -17.53
N GLY A 10 38.74 -5.13 -17.21
CA GLY A 10 38.03 -5.65 -16.05
C GLY A 10 38.29 -4.88 -14.75
N GLY A 11 38.95 -3.72 -14.82
CA GLY A 11 39.14 -2.82 -13.69
C GLY A 11 37.85 -2.07 -13.34
N THR A 12 37.55 -1.92 -12.04
CA THR A 12 36.38 -1.16 -11.59
C THR A 12 36.59 0.33 -11.79
N VAL A 13 35.73 0.95 -12.60
CA VAL A 13 35.72 2.39 -12.91
C VAL A 13 34.81 3.14 -11.94
N LEU A 14 33.68 2.53 -11.57
CA LEU A 14 32.72 3.10 -10.64
C LEU A 14 32.03 1.97 -9.88
N GLU A 15 31.82 2.17 -8.59
CA GLU A 15 31.09 1.25 -7.73
C GLU A 15 30.10 2.04 -6.89
N SER A 16 28.89 1.52 -6.71
CA SER A 16 27.88 2.16 -5.87
C SER A 16 26.88 1.16 -5.31
N THR A 17 26.54 1.35 -4.04
CA THR A 17 25.50 0.60 -3.34
C THR A 17 24.22 1.42 -3.29
N TRP A 18 23.10 0.78 -3.62
CA TRP A 18 21.77 1.38 -3.63
C TRP A 18 20.78 0.52 -2.84
N PHE A 19 19.96 1.16 -2.02
CA PHE A 19 18.90 0.55 -1.22
C PHE A 19 17.54 0.97 -1.76
N SER A 20 16.64 0.00 -1.96
CA SER A 20 15.22 0.26 -2.21
C SER A 20 14.52 0.30 -0.84
N VAL A 21 14.03 1.46 -0.44
CA VAL A 21 13.50 1.70 0.92
C VAL A 21 11.97 1.71 1.01
N GLY A 22 11.30 1.18 -0.02
CA GLY A 22 9.85 1.10 -0.10
C GLY A 22 9.24 2.22 -0.96
N GLY A 23 8.03 1.99 -1.49
CA GLY A 23 7.31 2.97 -2.32
C GLY A 23 8.02 3.39 -3.63
N GLY A 24 9.06 2.66 -4.05
CA GLY A 24 9.89 3.01 -5.22
C GLY A 24 11.03 3.99 -4.92
N PHE A 25 11.21 4.43 -3.67
CA PHE A 25 12.31 5.31 -3.28
C PHE A 25 13.63 4.55 -3.21
N VAL A 26 14.69 5.16 -3.74
CA VAL A 26 16.05 4.63 -3.70
C VAL A 26 16.99 5.56 -2.96
N LEU A 27 17.84 4.99 -2.11
CA LEU A 27 18.91 5.70 -1.39
C LEU A 27 20.25 5.12 -1.80
N ARG A 28 21.21 5.99 -2.12
CA ARG A 28 22.60 5.60 -2.31
C ARG A 28 23.29 5.57 -0.95
N GLU A 29 24.17 4.60 -0.72
CA GLU A 29 24.83 4.37 0.59
C GLU A 29 25.59 5.59 1.13
N ASP A 30 26.16 6.40 0.24
CA ASP A 30 26.91 7.63 0.54
C ASP A 30 26.04 8.90 0.63
N GLN A 31 24.73 8.79 0.37
CA GLN A 31 23.80 9.92 0.47
C GLN A 31 23.10 9.91 1.83
N ALA A 32 23.31 10.98 2.61
CA ALA A 32 22.43 11.26 3.73
C ALA A 32 20.99 11.43 3.22
N PRO A 33 19.96 10.94 3.94
CA PRO A 33 18.57 11.15 3.57
C PRO A 33 18.31 12.65 3.37
N SER A 34 18.09 13.08 2.13
CA SER A 34 17.75 14.47 1.84
C SER A 34 16.31 14.72 2.26
N ALA A 35 16.15 15.27 3.47
CA ALA A 35 14.88 15.53 4.15
C ALA A 35 14.50 17.03 4.19
N ALA A 36 15.15 17.88 3.38
CA ALA A 36 14.83 19.31 3.40
C ALA A 36 13.52 19.57 2.65
N LEU A 37 12.45 19.78 3.41
CA LEU A 37 11.19 20.31 2.89
C LEU A 37 11.38 21.76 2.41
N PRO A 38 10.60 22.20 1.42
CA PRO A 38 10.39 23.62 1.21
C PRO A 38 9.88 24.24 2.52
N THR A 39 10.58 25.23 3.06
CA THR A 39 10.11 25.99 4.21
C THR A 39 8.98 26.94 3.79
N GLY A 40 7.97 27.14 4.64
CA GLY A 40 6.89 28.10 4.39
C GLY A 40 5.70 27.60 3.57
N LEU A 41 5.45 26.29 3.56
CA LEU A 41 4.22 25.74 2.96
C LEU A 41 2.97 26.20 3.73
N PRO A 42 1.86 26.47 3.02
CA PRO A 42 0.60 26.77 3.68
C PRO A 42 0.12 25.55 4.47
N HIS A 43 -0.62 25.78 5.56
CA HIS A 43 -1.38 24.74 6.25
C HIS A 43 -0.56 23.52 6.72
N SER A 44 0.53 23.75 7.47
CA SER A 44 1.32 22.66 8.06
C SER A 44 0.57 21.96 9.20
N PHE A 45 0.59 20.63 9.18
CA PHE A 45 0.12 19.74 10.26
C PHE A 45 1.10 18.57 10.43
N SER A 46 1.11 17.97 11.62
CA SER A 46 2.03 16.88 12.00
C SER A 46 1.29 15.59 12.39
N ASN A 47 -0.01 15.68 12.68
CA ASN A 47 -0.85 14.60 13.17
C ASN A 47 -2.31 14.84 12.72
N ALA A 48 -3.18 13.87 12.95
CA ALA A 48 -4.58 13.93 12.54
C ALA A 48 -5.32 15.05 13.29
N ASP A 49 -5.10 15.18 14.61
CA ASP A 49 -5.71 16.23 15.43
C ASP A 49 -5.44 17.64 14.86
N GLU A 50 -4.19 17.95 14.50
CA GLU A 50 -3.78 19.22 13.88
C GLU A 50 -4.44 19.42 12.50
N LEU A 51 -4.58 18.36 11.70
CA LEU A 51 -5.25 18.43 10.39
C LEU A 51 -6.75 18.75 10.56
N ILE A 52 -7.41 18.11 11.52
CA ILE A 52 -8.84 18.33 11.79
C ILE A 52 -9.06 19.73 12.37
N GLU A 53 -8.26 20.16 13.34
CA GLU A 53 -8.31 21.52 13.90
C GLU A 53 -8.11 22.57 12.79
N LEU A 54 -7.17 22.34 11.88
CA LEU A 54 -6.91 23.24 10.77
C LEU A 54 -8.09 23.34 9.81
N ALA A 55 -8.71 22.20 9.46
CA ALA A 55 -9.89 22.17 8.62
C ALA A 55 -11.07 22.91 9.26
N GLU A 56 -11.34 22.65 10.55
CA GLU A 56 -12.43 23.27 11.30
C GLU A 56 -12.24 24.78 11.49
N THR A 57 -11.04 25.21 11.88
CA THR A 57 -10.75 26.63 12.16
C THR A 57 -10.71 27.49 10.90
N THR A 58 -10.33 26.92 9.75
CA THR A 58 -10.29 27.65 8.47
C THR A 58 -11.57 27.50 7.65
N GLY A 59 -12.49 26.61 8.05
CA GLY A 59 -13.70 26.28 7.29
C GLY A 59 -13.39 25.59 5.96
N ARG A 60 -12.22 24.96 5.84
CA ARG A 60 -11.75 24.27 4.63
C ARG A 60 -11.96 22.77 4.76
N SER A 61 -12.17 22.10 3.63
CA SER A 61 -12.12 20.64 3.59
C SER A 61 -10.66 20.15 3.71
N ILE A 62 -10.47 18.86 4.04
CA ILE A 62 -9.15 18.23 4.02
C ILE A 62 -8.55 18.27 2.59
N ALA A 63 -9.39 18.14 1.56
CA ALA A 63 -8.97 18.29 0.18
C ALA A 63 -8.44 19.70 -0.12
N ASP A 64 -9.07 20.75 0.42
CA ASP A 64 -8.62 22.14 0.23
C ASP A 64 -7.27 22.40 0.90
N VAL A 65 -7.06 21.87 2.10
CA VAL A 65 -5.77 21.94 2.82
C VAL A 65 -4.64 21.29 1.99
N ALA A 66 -4.90 20.10 1.47
CA ALA A 66 -4.00 19.40 0.56
C ALA A 66 -3.78 20.18 -0.75
N ARG A 67 -4.85 20.72 -1.33
CA ARG A 67 -4.82 21.50 -2.58
C ARG A 67 -3.93 22.71 -2.44
N ASP A 68 -4.13 23.54 -1.41
CA ASP A 68 -3.34 24.74 -1.18
C ASP A 68 -1.83 24.42 -1.10
N THR A 69 -1.48 23.30 -0.46
CA THR A 69 -0.10 22.81 -0.37
C THR A 69 0.44 22.45 -1.74
N GLU A 70 -0.27 21.61 -2.50
CA GLU A 70 0.14 21.19 -3.86
C GLU A 70 0.26 22.36 -4.83
N GLU A 71 -0.69 23.30 -4.78
CA GLU A 71 -0.69 24.49 -5.61
C GLU A 71 0.44 25.44 -5.26
N SER A 72 0.84 25.54 -3.99
CA SER A 72 1.99 26.35 -3.57
C SER A 72 3.32 25.81 -4.12
N ILE A 73 3.43 24.49 -4.32
CA ILE A 73 4.66 23.82 -4.77
C ILE A 73 4.71 23.75 -6.30
N HIS A 74 3.61 23.39 -6.94
CA HIS A 74 3.56 23.06 -8.36
C HIS A 74 2.86 24.13 -9.20
N GLY A 75 2.04 24.98 -8.60
CA GLY A 75 1.10 25.88 -9.27
C GLY A 75 -0.20 25.18 -9.65
N SER A 76 -1.34 25.87 -9.49
CA SER A 76 -2.69 25.32 -9.66
C SER A 76 -2.89 24.47 -10.93
N ARG A 77 -2.52 25.01 -12.09
CA ARG A 77 -2.66 24.29 -13.38
C ARG A 77 -1.85 22.98 -13.42
N ARG A 78 -0.67 22.93 -12.82
CA ARG A 78 0.14 21.69 -12.79
C ARG A 78 -0.38 20.71 -11.76
N ALA A 79 -0.86 21.19 -10.61
CA ALA A 79 -1.50 20.37 -9.60
C ALA A 79 -2.71 19.62 -10.18
N VAL A 80 -3.63 20.36 -10.82
CA VAL A 80 -4.82 19.78 -11.47
C VAL A 80 -4.45 18.80 -12.58
N ALA A 81 -3.56 19.19 -13.49
CA ALA A 81 -3.14 18.30 -14.57
C ALA A 81 -2.44 17.02 -14.06
N GLY A 82 -1.70 17.13 -12.96
CA GLY A 82 -1.05 15.99 -12.32
C GLY A 82 -2.06 15.03 -11.68
N LEU A 83 -3.04 15.56 -10.95
CA LEU A 83 -4.16 14.78 -10.40
C LEU A 83 -4.93 14.04 -11.50
N ASP A 84 -5.25 14.72 -12.60
CA ASP A 84 -5.92 14.12 -13.74
C ASP A 84 -5.08 13.00 -14.36
N ALA A 85 -3.77 13.22 -14.55
CA ALA A 85 -2.88 12.21 -15.14
C ALA A 85 -2.77 10.94 -14.27
N ILE A 86 -2.78 11.09 -12.94
CA ILE A 86 -2.78 9.98 -11.99
C ILE A 86 -4.08 9.19 -12.10
N TRP A 87 -5.21 9.89 -12.07
CA TRP A 87 -6.51 9.26 -12.18
C TRP A 87 -6.66 8.54 -13.52
N ASP A 88 -6.25 9.18 -14.63
CA ASP A 88 -6.32 8.58 -15.96
C ASP A 88 -5.44 7.32 -16.04
N ALA A 89 -4.26 7.32 -15.41
CA ALA A 89 -3.40 6.13 -15.33
C ALA A 89 -4.04 5.01 -14.49
N MET A 90 -4.66 5.35 -13.36
CA MET A 90 -5.41 4.46 -12.48
C MET A 90 -6.61 3.82 -13.21
N ALA A 91 -7.46 4.63 -13.85
CA ALA A 91 -8.63 4.20 -14.60
C ALA A 91 -8.25 3.35 -15.82
N ALA A 92 -7.17 3.68 -16.51
CA ALA A 92 -6.62 2.87 -17.58
C ALA A 92 -6.15 1.49 -17.07
N CYS A 93 -5.53 1.42 -15.89
CA CYS A 93 -5.12 0.16 -15.27
C CYS A 93 -6.34 -0.72 -14.93
N VAL A 94 -7.38 -0.16 -14.33
CA VAL A 94 -8.66 -0.86 -14.09
C VAL A 94 -9.21 -1.41 -15.40
N THR A 95 -9.30 -0.57 -16.43
CA THR A 95 -9.83 -0.98 -17.75
C THR A 95 -9.01 -2.11 -18.38
N ALA A 96 -7.67 -2.03 -18.31
CA ALA A 96 -6.78 -3.07 -18.81
C ALA A 96 -7.01 -4.41 -18.09
N GLY A 97 -7.07 -4.39 -16.75
CA GLY A 97 -7.29 -5.59 -15.95
C GLY A 97 -8.67 -6.21 -16.13
N LEU A 98 -9.71 -5.39 -16.36
CA LEU A 98 -11.06 -5.85 -16.69
C LEU A 98 -11.15 -6.52 -18.08
N GLY A 99 -10.19 -6.25 -18.97
CA GLY A 99 -10.04 -6.97 -20.24
C GLY A 99 -9.03 -8.12 -20.19
N GLY A 100 -8.22 -8.20 -19.15
CA GLY A 100 -7.10 -9.13 -19.02
C GLY A 100 -7.53 -10.58 -18.81
N GLN A 101 -6.91 -11.51 -19.55
CA GLN A 101 -7.18 -12.95 -19.50
C GLN A 101 -5.89 -13.74 -19.28
N GLY A 102 -6.04 -15.02 -18.92
CA GLY A 102 -4.91 -15.96 -18.79
C GLY A 102 -4.47 -16.21 -17.35
N THR A 103 -3.22 -16.63 -17.19
CA THR A 103 -2.63 -17.07 -15.92
C THR A 103 -1.47 -16.15 -15.55
N LEU A 104 -1.42 -15.74 -14.29
CA LEU A 104 -0.36 -14.88 -13.75
C LEU A 104 1.00 -15.61 -13.77
N PRO A 105 2.11 -14.89 -14.02
CA PRO A 105 3.46 -15.47 -13.99
C PRO A 105 3.88 -15.88 -12.57
N GLY A 106 5.05 -16.50 -12.39
CA GLY A 106 5.60 -16.84 -11.06
C GLY A 106 5.29 -18.25 -10.54
N GLY A 107 4.67 -19.12 -11.36
CA GLY A 107 4.60 -20.56 -11.06
C GLY A 107 3.49 -21.02 -10.11
N LEU A 108 2.71 -20.10 -9.53
CA LEU A 108 1.53 -20.44 -8.72
C LEU A 108 0.29 -20.83 -9.56
N ASN A 109 0.33 -20.61 -10.88
CA ASN A 109 -0.77 -20.89 -11.81
C ASN A 109 -2.10 -20.19 -11.44
N VAL A 110 -2.01 -19.00 -10.84
CA VAL A 110 -3.19 -18.19 -10.48
C VAL A 110 -3.84 -17.65 -11.75
N ARG A 111 -5.11 -18.00 -11.98
CA ARG A 111 -5.87 -17.48 -13.12
C ARG A 111 -6.35 -16.07 -12.84
N ARG A 112 -6.32 -15.21 -13.85
CA ARG A 112 -7.00 -13.90 -13.83
C ARG A 112 -8.51 -14.11 -13.72
N ARG A 113 -9.17 -13.29 -12.91
CA ARG A 113 -10.59 -13.40 -12.55
C ARG A 113 -11.38 -12.14 -12.90
N ALA A 114 -10.74 -10.98 -12.90
CA ALA A 114 -11.43 -9.68 -13.00
C ALA A 114 -12.33 -9.60 -14.24
N ALA A 115 -11.82 -9.97 -15.42
CA ALA A 115 -12.57 -9.91 -16.66
C ALA A 115 -13.80 -10.85 -16.69
N ARG A 116 -13.67 -12.06 -16.14
CA ARG A 116 -14.81 -13.00 -16.05
C ARG A 116 -15.87 -12.47 -15.09
N VAL A 117 -15.46 -11.94 -13.93
CA VAL A 117 -16.38 -11.35 -12.95
C VAL A 117 -17.11 -10.16 -13.57
N ALA A 118 -16.40 -9.25 -14.22
CA ALA A 118 -17.01 -8.07 -14.84
C ALA A 118 -18.00 -8.42 -15.96
N SER A 119 -17.71 -9.44 -16.78
CA SER A 119 -18.66 -9.93 -17.77
C SER A 119 -19.93 -10.48 -17.13
N GLN A 120 -19.83 -11.18 -16.00
CA GLN A 120 -20.99 -11.71 -15.27
C GLN A 120 -21.82 -10.57 -14.65
N LEU A 121 -21.16 -9.59 -14.05
CA LEU A 121 -21.82 -8.44 -13.45
C LEU A 121 -22.51 -7.55 -14.48
N ALA A 122 -21.92 -7.36 -15.67
CA ALA A 122 -22.55 -6.61 -16.74
C ALA A 122 -23.88 -7.24 -17.20
N THR A 123 -23.96 -8.57 -17.23
CA THR A 123 -25.22 -9.29 -17.51
C THR A 123 -26.24 -9.05 -16.40
N ILE A 124 -25.83 -9.18 -15.12
CA ILE A 124 -26.73 -8.96 -13.96
C ILE A 124 -27.25 -7.52 -13.92
N ASP A 125 -26.40 -6.53 -14.21
CA ASP A 125 -26.78 -5.12 -14.29
C ASP A 125 -27.82 -4.89 -15.39
N ALA A 126 -27.64 -5.51 -16.57
CA ALA A 126 -28.58 -5.40 -17.68
C ALA A 126 -29.95 -6.03 -17.38
N GLU A 127 -29.98 -7.07 -16.55
CA GLU A 127 -31.21 -7.69 -16.06
C GLU A 127 -31.89 -6.87 -14.95
N GLY A 128 -31.16 -5.95 -14.29
CA GLY A 128 -31.68 -5.15 -13.18
C GLY A 128 -32.07 -5.97 -11.95
N ALA A 129 -31.49 -7.16 -11.79
CA ALA A 129 -31.96 -8.16 -10.83
C ALA A 129 -31.67 -7.79 -9.37
N ARG A 130 -30.54 -7.11 -9.09
CA ARG A 130 -30.08 -6.75 -7.73
C ARG A 130 -28.95 -5.71 -7.77
N ASP A 131 -28.62 -5.18 -6.59
CA ASP A 131 -27.40 -4.37 -6.41
C ASP A 131 -26.14 -5.22 -6.59
N THR A 132 -25.19 -4.70 -7.36
CA THR A 132 -23.91 -5.29 -7.74
C THR A 132 -22.72 -4.39 -7.37
N SER A 133 -22.97 -3.28 -6.67
CA SER A 133 -21.98 -2.21 -6.47
C SER A 133 -20.71 -2.69 -5.73
N HIS A 134 -20.84 -3.51 -4.68
CA HIS A 134 -19.70 -4.13 -4.00
C HIS A 134 -18.98 -5.20 -4.82
N GLU A 135 -19.66 -5.92 -5.70
CA GLU A 135 -18.99 -6.90 -6.56
C GLU A 135 -18.19 -6.22 -7.67
N TRP A 136 -18.69 -5.09 -8.19
CA TRP A 136 -17.93 -4.24 -9.10
C TRP A 136 -16.70 -3.64 -8.41
N LEU A 137 -16.85 -3.20 -7.16
CA LEU A 137 -15.72 -2.76 -6.34
C LEU A 137 -14.63 -3.85 -6.24
N HIS A 138 -15.02 -5.11 -5.98
CA HIS A 138 -14.08 -6.23 -6.00
C HIS A 138 -13.46 -6.43 -7.38
N ALA A 139 -14.26 -6.38 -8.45
CA ALA A 139 -13.76 -6.55 -9.81
C ALA A 139 -12.70 -5.48 -10.18
N PHE A 140 -12.89 -4.23 -9.76
CA PHE A 140 -11.92 -3.16 -9.99
C PHE A 140 -10.61 -3.39 -9.22
N ALA A 141 -10.68 -3.79 -7.95
CA ALA A 141 -9.49 -4.08 -7.15
C ALA A 141 -8.72 -5.29 -7.71
N LEU A 142 -9.44 -6.36 -8.08
CA LEU A 142 -8.86 -7.52 -8.74
C LEU A 142 -8.18 -7.15 -10.05
N ALA A 143 -8.81 -6.31 -10.88
CA ALA A 143 -8.28 -5.88 -12.17
C ALA A 143 -6.89 -5.24 -12.01
N VAL A 144 -6.74 -4.29 -11.09
CA VAL A 144 -5.48 -3.57 -10.87
C VAL A 144 -4.41 -4.50 -10.30
N ASN A 145 -4.72 -5.34 -9.32
CA ASN A 145 -3.72 -6.24 -8.75
C ASN A 145 -3.34 -7.40 -9.67
N GLU A 146 -4.22 -7.83 -10.58
CA GLU A 146 -3.90 -8.79 -11.64
C GLU A 146 -2.99 -8.17 -12.72
N GLU A 147 -3.18 -6.88 -13.05
CA GLU A 147 -2.24 -6.12 -13.89
C GLU A 147 -0.88 -5.97 -13.20
N ASN A 148 -0.86 -5.58 -11.92
CA ASN A 148 0.37 -5.50 -11.12
C ASN A 148 1.15 -6.82 -11.17
N ALA A 149 0.48 -7.92 -10.85
CA ALA A 149 1.08 -9.26 -10.79
C ALA A 149 1.57 -9.76 -12.17
N SER A 150 1.11 -9.15 -13.26
CA SER A 150 1.54 -9.47 -14.62
C SER A 150 2.62 -8.53 -15.16
N GLY A 151 3.08 -7.56 -14.36
CA GLY A 151 4.05 -6.55 -14.79
C GLY A 151 3.46 -5.44 -15.66
N GLY A 152 2.13 -5.25 -15.60
CA GLY A 152 1.46 -4.13 -16.24
C GLY A 152 1.78 -2.80 -15.57
N ARG A 153 1.37 -1.70 -16.20
CA ARG A 153 1.51 -0.35 -15.62
C ARG A 153 0.53 -0.17 -14.47
N VAL A 154 1.05 0.21 -13.30
CA VAL A 154 0.26 0.49 -12.09
C VAL A 154 0.69 1.82 -11.48
N VAL A 155 -0.19 2.40 -10.66
CA VAL A 155 0.11 3.60 -9.85
C VAL A 155 0.19 3.16 -8.39
N THR A 156 1.27 3.54 -7.71
CA THR A 156 1.45 3.25 -6.28
C THR A 156 0.39 3.93 -5.43
N ALA A 157 -0.22 3.21 -4.49
CA ALA A 157 -1.24 3.76 -3.61
C ALA A 157 -1.34 3.06 -2.23
N PRO A 158 -0.33 3.16 -1.34
CA PRO A 158 0.95 3.86 -1.49
C PRO A 158 2.07 2.97 -2.06
N THR A 159 1.82 1.68 -2.26
CA THR A 159 2.75 0.72 -2.88
C THR A 159 2.09 -0.01 -4.04
N ASN A 160 2.87 -0.75 -4.83
CA ASN A 160 2.33 -1.60 -5.89
C ASN A 160 1.46 -2.74 -5.33
N GLY A 161 1.79 -3.27 -4.14
CA GLY A 161 1.03 -4.34 -3.49
C GLY A 161 -0.38 -3.91 -3.06
N ALA A 162 -0.55 -2.62 -2.72
CA ALA A 162 -1.81 -2.01 -2.31
C ALA A 162 -2.48 -1.16 -3.42
N ALA A 163 -1.97 -1.23 -4.66
CA ALA A 163 -2.35 -0.33 -5.74
C ALA A 163 -3.82 -0.41 -6.17
N GLY A 164 -4.54 -1.49 -5.84
CA GLY A 164 -5.92 -1.69 -6.31
C GLY A 164 -6.99 -0.94 -5.52
N ILE A 165 -6.72 -0.54 -4.29
CA ILE A 165 -7.75 -0.03 -3.37
C ILE A 165 -8.26 1.36 -3.78
N ILE A 166 -7.36 2.33 -3.92
CA ILE A 166 -7.69 3.71 -4.33
C ILE A 166 -8.43 3.76 -5.69
N PRO A 167 -7.91 3.14 -6.78
CA PRO A 167 -8.63 3.14 -8.06
C PRO A 167 -9.96 2.36 -8.01
N ALA A 168 -10.08 1.30 -7.21
CA ALA A 168 -11.33 0.58 -7.07
C ALA A 168 -12.41 1.44 -6.39
N VAL A 169 -12.08 2.10 -5.29
CA VAL A 169 -13.00 2.98 -4.57
C VAL A 169 -13.34 4.23 -5.38
N GLY A 170 -12.37 4.82 -6.10
CA GLY A 170 -12.65 5.92 -7.04
C GLY A 170 -13.56 5.50 -8.20
N SER A 171 -13.38 4.30 -8.74
CA SER A 171 -14.23 3.76 -9.82
C SER A 171 -15.64 3.46 -9.30
N TYR A 172 -15.74 2.98 -8.05
CA TYR A 172 -17.01 2.82 -7.35
C TYR A 172 -17.73 4.16 -7.18
N TYR A 173 -17.01 5.20 -6.73
CA TYR A 173 -17.55 6.56 -6.60
C TYR A 173 -18.15 7.03 -7.93
N LEU A 174 -17.37 7.04 -9.02
CA LEU A 174 -17.86 7.48 -10.33
C LEU A 174 -19.02 6.66 -10.88
N ARG A 175 -19.08 5.35 -10.58
CA ARG A 175 -20.10 4.47 -11.15
C ARG A 175 -21.41 4.44 -10.37
N PHE A 176 -21.34 4.51 -9.04
CA PHE A 176 -22.49 4.19 -8.17
C PHE A 176 -22.93 5.34 -7.28
N VAL A 177 -22.16 6.43 -7.15
CA VAL A 177 -22.55 7.59 -6.35
C VAL A 177 -23.21 8.64 -7.25
N PRO A 178 -24.48 9.01 -7.00
CA PRO A 178 -25.15 10.06 -7.76
C PRO A 178 -24.41 11.40 -7.66
N GLY A 179 -24.20 12.06 -8.79
CA GLY A 179 -23.49 13.35 -8.85
C GLY A 179 -21.97 13.24 -8.77
N ALA A 180 -21.41 12.03 -8.73
CA ALA A 180 -19.97 11.84 -8.79
C ALA A 180 -19.39 12.36 -10.12
N ASP A 181 -18.30 13.11 -10.02
CA ASP A 181 -17.63 13.70 -11.17
C ASP A 181 -16.10 13.72 -11.02
N ARG A 182 -15.44 14.35 -12.00
CA ARG A 182 -13.97 14.43 -12.04
C ARG A 182 -13.41 15.38 -10.96
N ASP A 183 -14.16 16.40 -10.55
CA ASP A 183 -13.71 17.29 -9.47
C ASP A 183 -13.76 16.59 -8.12
N GLY A 184 -14.80 15.80 -7.87
CA GLY A 184 -14.87 14.89 -6.74
C GLY A 184 -13.71 13.89 -6.70
N ILE A 185 -13.27 13.36 -7.85
CA ILE A 185 -12.07 12.51 -7.91
C ILE A 185 -10.78 13.27 -7.51
N ARG A 186 -10.66 14.54 -7.87
CA ARG A 186 -9.51 15.35 -7.44
C ARG A 186 -9.52 15.54 -5.92
N ASP A 187 -10.69 15.84 -5.34
CA ASP A 187 -10.86 15.95 -3.89
C ASP A 187 -10.61 14.61 -3.17
N PHE A 188 -11.05 13.50 -3.77
CA PHE A 188 -10.77 12.15 -3.30
C PHE A 188 -9.26 11.89 -3.23
N LEU A 189 -8.51 12.16 -4.30
CA LEU A 189 -7.06 11.94 -4.34
C LEU A 189 -6.31 12.87 -3.36
N LEU A 190 -6.73 14.12 -3.23
CA LEU A 190 -6.13 15.08 -2.29
C LEU A 190 -6.38 14.66 -0.83
N THR A 191 -7.60 14.25 -0.50
CA THR A 191 -7.95 13.75 0.84
C THR A 191 -7.20 12.47 1.17
N ALA A 192 -7.14 11.52 0.22
CA ALA A 192 -6.37 10.29 0.36
C ALA A 192 -4.89 10.60 0.64
N THR A 193 -4.33 11.62 -0.02
CA THR A 193 -2.93 12.00 0.17
C THR A 193 -2.70 12.64 1.53
N ALA A 194 -3.61 13.49 2.01
CA ALA A 194 -3.52 14.04 3.37
C ALA A 194 -3.45 12.92 4.42
N ILE A 195 -4.35 11.94 4.34
CA ILE A 195 -4.35 10.78 5.25
C ILE A 195 -3.07 9.95 5.09
N GLY A 196 -2.66 9.65 3.86
CA GLY A 196 -1.45 8.88 3.59
C GLY A 196 -0.19 9.58 4.12
N SER A 197 -0.16 10.91 4.12
CA SER A 197 0.96 11.69 4.67
C SER A 197 1.11 11.55 6.18
N LEU A 198 -0.01 11.44 6.91
CA LEU A 198 -0.02 11.20 8.36
C LEU A 198 0.62 9.85 8.69
N VAL A 199 0.19 8.79 8.00
CA VAL A 199 0.71 7.43 8.21
C VAL A 199 2.20 7.35 7.85
N LYS A 200 2.60 7.98 6.74
CA LYS A 200 4.00 8.04 6.32
C LYS A 200 4.89 8.80 7.31
N ALA A 201 4.41 9.91 7.86
CA ALA A 201 5.19 10.75 8.76
C ALA A 201 5.34 10.14 10.16
N ASN A 202 4.27 9.51 10.66
CA ASN A 202 4.21 9.06 12.05
C ASN A 202 4.41 7.55 12.21
N ALA A 203 4.50 6.79 11.12
CA ALA A 203 4.78 5.36 11.14
C ALA A 203 5.62 4.95 9.92
N SER A 204 5.27 3.83 9.27
CA SER A 204 5.89 3.41 8.02
C SER A 204 4.84 2.84 7.07
N ILE A 205 5.02 3.13 5.78
CA ILE A 205 4.21 2.60 4.67
C ILE A 205 4.89 1.40 3.99
N SER A 206 6.02 0.93 4.53
CA SER A 206 6.81 -0.15 3.95
C SER A 206 6.38 -1.51 4.50
N GLY A 207 6.06 -2.45 3.61
CA GLY A 207 5.79 -3.85 3.98
C GLY A 207 6.98 -4.52 4.69
N ALA A 208 8.20 -4.06 4.41
CA ALA A 208 9.43 -4.53 5.05
C ALA A 208 9.62 -4.00 6.49
N GLU A 209 8.94 -2.92 6.87
CA GLU A 209 9.10 -2.28 8.19
C GLU A 209 7.86 -2.50 9.06
N ALA A 210 6.67 -2.28 8.51
CA ALA A 210 5.40 -2.31 9.23
C ALA A 210 4.50 -3.49 8.87
N GLY A 211 4.90 -4.34 7.91
CA GLY A 211 4.02 -5.38 7.38
C GLY A 211 2.92 -4.83 6.47
N CYS A 212 1.96 -5.67 6.10
CA CYS A 212 0.94 -5.31 5.11
C CYS A 212 -0.09 -4.30 5.65
N GLN A 213 -0.19 -4.12 6.97
CA GLN A 213 -0.92 -3.01 7.58
C GLN A 213 -0.39 -1.63 7.11
N GLY A 214 0.93 -1.50 6.91
CA GLY A 214 1.54 -0.26 6.42
C GLY A 214 1.26 -0.01 4.93
N GLU A 215 0.91 -1.04 4.17
CA GLU A 215 0.61 -0.92 2.74
C GLU A 215 -0.91 -0.91 2.47
N VAL A 216 -1.55 -2.07 2.68
CA VAL A 216 -2.97 -2.29 2.45
C VAL A 216 -3.82 -1.56 3.50
N GLY A 217 -3.40 -1.56 4.76
CA GLY A 217 -4.11 -0.82 5.82
C GLY A 217 -4.08 0.69 5.57
N THR A 218 -2.91 1.23 5.22
CA THR A 218 -2.78 2.64 4.79
C THR A 218 -3.66 2.96 3.59
N ALA A 219 -3.62 2.15 2.53
CA ALA A 219 -4.45 2.35 1.35
C ALA A 219 -5.96 2.29 1.68
N CYS A 220 -6.36 1.41 2.58
CA CYS A 220 -7.73 1.31 3.09
C CYS A 220 -8.15 2.59 3.82
N ALA A 221 -7.32 3.08 4.75
CA ALA A 221 -7.57 4.33 5.49
C ALA A 221 -7.66 5.55 4.56
N MET A 222 -6.72 5.66 3.62
CA MET A 222 -6.72 6.69 2.59
C MET A 222 -8.03 6.68 1.78
N ALA A 223 -8.45 5.51 1.30
CA ALA A 223 -9.66 5.38 0.50
C ALA A 223 -10.95 5.62 1.30
N ALA A 224 -10.99 5.20 2.57
CA ALA A 224 -12.15 5.37 3.44
C ALA A 224 -12.41 6.85 3.75
N GLY A 225 -11.38 7.57 4.22
CA GLY A 225 -11.52 8.99 4.51
C GLY A 225 -11.78 9.81 3.24
N ALA A 226 -11.11 9.48 2.14
CA ALA A 226 -11.35 10.14 0.86
C ALA A 226 -12.79 9.93 0.33
N LEU A 227 -13.32 8.71 0.41
CA LEU A 227 -14.71 8.45 0.03
C LEU A 227 -15.69 9.17 0.96
N CYS A 228 -15.42 9.18 2.28
CA CYS A 228 -16.23 9.92 3.25
C CYS A 228 -16.30 11.41 2.90
N ALA A 229 -15.18 12.03 2.56
CA ALA A 229 -15.11 13.44 2.19
C ALA A 229 -15.97 13.76 0.96
N VAL A 230 -15.83 12.99 -0.12
CA VAL A 230 -16.57 13.24 -1.38
C VAL A 230 -18.05 12.84 -1.32
N LEU A 231 -18.45 12.14 -0.26
CA LEU A 231 -19.85 11.89 0.10
C LEU A 231 -20.44 12.98 1.01
N GLY A 232 -19.68 14.03 1.33
CA GLY A 232 -20.12 15.17 2.13
C GLY A 232 -19.88 15.02 3.63
N GLY A 233 -19.00 14.13 4.06
CA GLY A 233 -18.62 13.98 5.46
C GLY A 233 -17.86 15.19 5.99
N SER A 234 -18.05 15.50 7.28
CA SER A 234 -17.27 16.50 8.00
C SER A 234 -15.81 16.05 8.19
N PRO A 235 -14.85 16.95 8.47
CA PRO A 235 -13.47 16.56 8.79
C PRO A 235 -13.37 15.47 9.86
N ARG A 236 -14.21 15.53 10.91
CA ARG A 236 -14.27 14.49 11.97
C ARG A 236 -14.79 13.14 11.46
N GLN A 237 -15.76 13.14 10.56
CA GLN A 237 -16.23 11.89 9.93
C GLN A 237 -15.17 11.31 8.99
N VAL A 238 -14.41 12.17 8.29
CA VAL A 238 -13.28 11.74 7.45
C VAL A 238 -12.19 11.07 8.28
N GLU A 239 -11.83 11.68 9.41
CA GLU A 239 -10.90 11.07 10.38
C GLU A 239 -11.42 9.72 10.85
N ASN A 240 -12.67 9.67 11.33
CA ASN A 240 -13.27 8.45 11.85
C ASN A 240 -13.35 7.33 10.79
N ALA A 241 -13.64 7.65 9.53
CA ALA A 241 -13.63 6.67 8.44
C ALA A 241 -12.22 6.10 8.21
N ALA A 242 -11.18 6.94 8.22
CA ALA A 242 -9.80 6.52 8.07
C ALA A 242 -9.32 5.67 9.25
N GLU A 243 -9.74 6.04 10.46
CA GLU A 243 -9.47 5.36 11.72
C GLU A 243 -10.03 3.94 11.73
N ILE A 244 -11.34 3.77 11.54
CA ILE A 244 -12.01 2.46 11.45
C ILE A 244 -11.32 1.58 10.41
N ALA A 245 -11.00 2.15 9.24
CA ALA A 245 -10.38 1.42 8.15
C ALA A 245 -8.97 0.93 8.51
N MET A 246 -8.16 1.72 9.21
CA MET A 246 -6.83 1.29 9.67
C MET A 246 -6.94 0.28 10.82
N GLU A 247 -7.88 0.47 11.76
CA GLU A 247 -8.12 -0.42 12.89
C GLU A 247 -8.33 -1.87 12.43
N HIS A 248 -9.12 -2.06 11.36
CA HIS A 248 -9.41 -3.36 10.76
C HIS A 248 -8.23 -4.03 10.03
N HIS A 249 -7.07 -3.38 10.01
CA HIS A 249 -5.84 -3.90 9.40
C HIS A 249 -4.66 -3.99 10.38
N LEU A 250 -4.81 -3.55 11.64
CA LEU A 250 -3.76 -3.68 12.65
C LEU A 250 -3.34 -5.14 12.85
N GLY A 251 -2.03 -5.39 12.88
CA GLY A 251 -1.41 -6.71 12.98
C GLY A 251 -1.23 -7.45 11.66
N LEU A 252 -1.67 -6.88 10.53
CA LEU A 252 -1.59 -7.59 9.25
C LEU A 252 -0.13 -7.69 8.74
N THR A 253 0.39 -8.92 8.70
CA THR A 253 1.76 -9.23 8.28
C THR A 253 1.94 -9.27 6.76
N CYS A 254 3.19 -9.20 6.29
CA CYS A 254 3.55 -9.32 4.88
C CYS A 254 4.35 -10.62 4.65
N ASP A 255 3.62 -11.73 4.43
CA ASP A 255 4.17 -13.06 4.13
C ASP A 255 3.45 -13.68 2.91
N PRO A 256 3.70 -13.17 1.69
CA PRO A 256 3.04 -13.67 0.50
C PRO A 256 3.55 -15.04 0.05
N VAL A 257 2.65 -15.84 -0.52
CA VAL A 257 2.97 -17.18 -1.03
C VAL A 257 4.00 -17.08 -2.15
N GLY A 258 5.13 -17.79 -1.98
CA GLY A 258 6.22 -17.79 -2.95
C GLY A 258 6.94 -16.44 -3.10
N GLY A 259 6.73 -15.49 -2.18
CA GLY A 259 7.29 -14.13 -2.28
C GLY A 259 6.65 -13.29 -3.39
N LEU A 260 5.50 -13.71 -3.93
CA LEU A 260 4.86 -13.08 -5.09
C LEU A 260 3.71 -12.18 -4.65
N VAL A 261 3.55 -11.03 -5.32
CA VAL A 261 2.44 -10.09 -5.09
C VAL A 261 1.15 -10.61 -5.74
N GLN A 262 0.68 -11.78 -5.29
CA GLN A 262 -0.49 -12.49 -5.80
C GLN A 262 -1.39 -12.94 -4.65
N ILE A 263 -0.93 -13.88 -3.83
CA ILE A 263 -1.67 -14.43 -2.69
C ILE A 263 -0.87 -14.11 -1.43
N PRO A 264 -1.45 -13.44 -0.42
CA PRO A 264 -2.82 -12.93 -0.28
C PRO A 264 -3.09 -11.55 -0.96
N CYS A 265 -2.09 -10.93 -1.59
CA CYS A 265 -2.15 -9.52 -2.01
C CYS A 265 -3.37 -9.13 -2.85
N ILE A 266 -3.77 -9.97 -3.82
CA ILE A 266 -4.89 -9.67 -4.74
C ILE A 266 -6.22 -9.61 -3.98
N GLU A 267 -6.50 -10.58 -3.11
CA GLU A 267 -7.75 -10.56 -2.33
C GLU A 267 -7.74 -9.46 -1.27
N ARG A 268 -6.58 -9.15 -0.69
CA ARG A 268 -6.46 -8.13 0.36
C ARG A 268 -6.90 -6.78 -0.16
N ASN A 269 -6.61 -6.46 -1.42
CA ASN A 269 -7.08 -5.22 -2.04
C ASN A 269 -8.61 -5.19 -2.22
N ALA A 270 -9.24 -6.30 -2.60
CA ALA A 270 -10.70 -6.37 -2.76
C ALA A 270 -11.43 -6.27 -1.40
N ILE A 271 -10.91 -6.96 -0.38
CA ILE A 271 -11.44 -6.90 0.99
C ILE A 271 -11.24 -5.49 1.57
N ALA A 272 -10.03 -4.94 1.48
CA ALA A 272 -9.73 -3.60 1.97
C ALA A 272 -10.56 -2.51 1.27
N ALA A 273 -10.77 -2.60 -0.06
CA ALA A 273 -11.66 -1.68 -0.76
C ALA A 273 -13.09 -1.73 -0.20
N SER A 274 -13.59 -2.91 0.15
CA SER A 274 -14.91 -3.06 0.77
C SER A 274 -14.96 -2.49 2.18
N THR A 275 -13.92 -2.76 2.97
CA THR A 275 -13.75 -2.17 4.30
C THR A 275 -13.75 -0.65 4.23
N ALA A 276 -13.05 -0.07 3.25
CA ALA A 276 -13.02 1.38 3.05
C ALA A 276 -14.41 1.97 2.73
N VAL A 277 -15.18 1.34 1.82
CA VAL A 277 -16.55 1.77 1.53
C VAL A 277 -17.46 1.65 2.75
N ASN A 278 -17.34 0.57 3.52
CA ASN A 278 -18.14 0.35 4.71
C ASN A 278 -17.78 1.33 5.83
N ALA A 279 -16.49 1.57 6.08
CA ALA A 279 -16.00 2.53 7.07
C ALA A 279 -16.46 3.96 6.75
N ALA A 280 -16.39 4.38 5.49
CA ALA A 280 -16.91 5.67 5.05
C ALA A 280 -18.42 5.81 5.33
N ARG A 281 -19.21 4.78 5.00
CA ARG A 281 -20.66 4.77 5.26
C ARG A 281 -20.99 4.75 6.76
N MET A 282 -20.23 4.01 7.56
CA MET A 282 -20.39 3.99 9.01
C MET A 282 -20.14 5.37 9.61
N ALA A 283 -19.04 6.03 9.23
CA ALA A 283 -18.72 7.37 9.71
C ALA A 283 -19.78 8.41 9.31
N LEU A 284 -20.32 8.33 8.09
CA LEU A 284 -21.39 9.22 7.61
C LEU A 284 -22.72 9.05 8.36
N HIS A 285 -23.01 7.85 8.89
CA HIS A 285 -24.18 7.62 9.74
C HIS A 285 -23.96 8.06 11.20
N GLY A 286 -22.72 8.27 11.61
CA GLY A 286 -22.35 8.88 12.89
C GLY A 286 -22.20 10.39 12.77
N ASP A 287 -21.78 11.03 13.86
CA ASP A 287 -21.45 12.46 13.93
C ASP A 287 -19.94 12.74 13.88
N GLY A 288 -19.13 11.70 13.66
CA GLY A 288 -17.67 11.76 13.67
C GLY A 288 -17.05 11.67 15.08
N THR A 289 -17.86 11.51 16.14
CA THR A 289 -17.34 11.29 17.49
C THR A 289 -16.93 9.83 17.65
N HIS A 290 -15.70 9.60 18.09
CA HIS A 290 -15.13 8.27 18.27
C HIS A 290 -14.11 8.30 19.41
N LEU A 291 -13.93 7.16 20.10
CA LEU A 291 -13.11 7.10 21.33
C LEU A 291 -11.61 6.98 21.04
N VAL A 292 -11.26 6.36 19.91
CA VAL A 292 -9.89 6.06 19.53
C VAL A 292 -9.56 6.95 18.34
N SER A 293 -8.70 7.96 18.51
CA SER A 293 -8.34 8.87 17.39
C SER A 293 -7.52 8.17 16.31
N LEU A 294 -7.48 8.74 15.10
CA LEU A 294 -6.63 8.23 14.03
C LEU A 294 -5.15 8.22 14.43
N ASP A 295 -4.69 9.22 15.19
CA ASP A 295 -3.31 9.27 15.71
C ASP A 295 -3.00 8.08 16.63
N THR A 296 -3.96 7.68 17.47
CA THR A 296 -3.82 6.51 18.35
C THR A 296 -3.68 5.23 17.52
N VAL A 297 -4.47 5.10 16.46
CA VAL A 297 -4.41 3.94 15.55
C VAL A 297 -3.10 3.92 14.77
N ILE A 298 -2.60 5.06 14.30
CA ILE A 298 -1.30 5.15 13.60
C ILE A 298 -0.14 4.79 14.53
N GLU A 299 -0.15 5.25 15.79
CA GLU A 299 0.87 4.89 16.78
C GLU A 299 0.79 3.39 17.11
N THR A 300 -0.42 2.83 17.23
CA THR A 300 -0.63 1.39 17.44
C THR A 300 -0.08 0.60 16.25
N MET A 301 -0.30 1.06 15.02
CA MET A 301 0.26 0.47 13.80
C MET A 301 1.80 0.49 13.87
N ARG A 302 2.40 1.62 14.24
CA ARG A 302 3.86 1.75 14.36
C ARG A 302 4.44 0.76 15.37
N GLN A 303 3.87 0.69 16.58
CA GLN A 303 4.32 -0.22 17.64
C GLN A 303 4.18 -1.68 17.20
N THR A 304 3.03 -2.05 16.65
CA THR A 304 2.78 -3.40 16.12
C THR A 304 3.79 -3.76 15.02
N GLY A 305 4.16 -2.80 14.17
CA GLY A 305 5.19 -2.97 13.15
C GLY A 305 6.59 -3.22 13.75
N LEU A 306 6.94 -2.54 14.85
CA LEU A 306 8.19 -2.78 15.57
C LEU A 306 8.22 -4.17 16.21
N ASP A 307 7.10 -4.59 16.82
CA ASP A 307 6.97 -5.89 17.48
C ASP A 307 6.85 -7.06 16.48
N MET A 308 6.49 -6.77 15.24
CA MET A 308 6.35 -7.77 14.19
C MET A 308 7.69 -8.48 13.93
N SER A 309 7.68 -9.81 14.05
CA SER A 309 8.86 -10.63 13.78
C SER A 309 9.38 -10.37 12.37
N THR A 310 10.71 -10.30 12.24
CA THR A 310 11.39 -10.19 10.94
C THR A 310 11.05 -11.34 9.98
N LYS A 311 10.53 -12.47 10.48
CA LYS A 311 10.02 -13.59 9.68
C LYS A 311 8.71 -13.31 8.95
N TYR A 312 7.94 -12.31 9.39
CA TYR A 312 6.61 -12.00 8.86
C TYR A 312 6.56 -10.65 8.13
N LYS A 313 7.73 -10.10 7.78
CA LYS A 313 7.90 -8.90 6.95
C LYS A 313 8.32 -9.29 5.53
N GLU A 314 8.11 -8.37 4.59
CA GLU A 314 8.31 -8.60 3.14
C GLU A 314 9.71 -9.11 2.78
N THR A 315 10.75 -8.64 3.50
CA THR A 315 12.16 -9.04 3.28
C THR A 315 12.60 -10.22 4.14
N SER A 316 11.65 -11.02 4.66
CA SER A 316 12.00 -12.15 5.52
C SER A 316 12.82 -13.19 4.75
N THR A 317 13.92 -13.64 5.36
CA THR A 317 14.68 -14.80 4.87
C THR A 317 13.90 -16.11 5.03
N GLY A 318 12.73 -16.09 5.69
CA GLY A 318 11.83 -17.23 5.87
C GLY A 318 11.19 -17.71 4.58
N ALA A 319 10.80 -16.79 3.68
CA ALA A 319 10.24 -17.14 2.38
C ALA A 319 11.23 -17.87 1.46
N SER A 320 12.55 -17.71 1.69
CA SER A 320 13.57 -18.47 0.95
C SER A 320 13.68 -19.95 1.33
N ARG A 321 12.95 -20.42 2.37
CA ARG A 321 13.06 -21.81 2.84
C ARG A 321 11.77 -22.55 3.18
N SER A 322 10.58 -21.96 3.14
CA SER A 322 9.34 -22.70 3.34
C SER A 322 8.52 -22.79 2.07
N THR A 323 8.33 -24.04 1.61
CA THR A 323 7.51 -24.50 0.47
C THR A 323 8.23 -24.71 -0.87
N SER A 324 9.38 -25.41 -0.85
CA SER A 324 9.65 -26.35 -1.94
C SER A 324 8.52 -27.37 -1.99
N SER A 325 7.81 -27.41 -3.11
CA SER A 325 6.81 -28.39 -3.50
C SER A 325 7.04 -29.80 -2.95
N SER A 326 6.23 -30.21 -1.98
CA SER A 326 5.84 -31.60 -1.82
C SER A 326 4.32 -31.68 -1.88
N ALA A 327 3.79 -31.72 -3.10
CA ALA A 327 2.50 -32.31 -3.38
C ALA A 327 2.56 -33.79 -2.97
N ARG A 328 2.36 -34.09 -1.69
CA ARG A 328 2.00 -35.44 -1.23
C ARG A 328 0.51 -35.41 -0.92
N ARG A 329 -0.21 -36.27 -1.65
CA ARG A 329 -1.60 -36.66 -1.39
C ARG A 329 -1.79 -36.86 0.12
N ALA A 330 -2.66 -36.04 0.72
CA ALA A 330 -3.06 -36.22 2.10
C ALA A 330 -3.99 -37.45 2.20
N GLY A 331 -3.41 -38.58 2.63
CA GLY A 331 -4.14 -39.61 3.36
C GLY A 331 -4.29 -39.16 4.81
N ALA A 332 -5.46 -39.41 5.38
CA ALA A 332 -5.91 -38.95 6.68
C ALA A 332 -4.96 -39.29 7.85
N GLY A 333 -4.78 -38.33 8.76
CA GLY A 333 -4.14 -38.49 10.05
C GLY A 333 -4.22 -37.19 10.85
N VAL A 334 -5.24 -37.04 11.69
CA VAL A 334 -5.45 -35.87 12.56
C VAL A 334 -4.39 -35.90 13.68
N ALA A 335 -3.50 -34.90 13.71
CA ALA A 335 -2.60 -34.67 14.83
C ALA A 335 -3.33 -33.93 15.95
N LYS A 336 -3.13 -34.40 17.19
CA LYS A 336 -3.77 -33.89 18.42
C LYS A 336 -3.24 -32.48 18.75
N PRO A 337 -4.09 -31.51 19.14
CA PRO A 337 -3.63 -30.17 19.51
C PRO A 337 -2.77 -30.19 20.79
N PRO A 338 -1.82 -29.25 20.92
CA PRO A 338 -1.05 -29.08 22.16
C PRO A 338 -1.96 -28.63 23.32
N ALA A 339 -1.52 -28.93 24.54
CA ALA A 339 -2.29 -28.68 25.77
C ALA A 339 -2.56 -27.18 25.97
N GLU A 340 -3.79 -26.86 26.41
CA GLU A 340 -4.21 -25.51 26.76
C GLU A 340 -3.35 -24.93 27.89
N PRO A 341 -2.91 -23.66 27.79
CA PRO A 341 -2.30 -22.97 28.92
C PRO A 341 -3.35 -22.72 30.03
N PRO A 342 -2.93 -22.64 31.31
CA PRO A 342 -3.86 -22.41 32.41
C PRO A 342 -4.56 -21.04 32.29
N PRO A 343 -5.79 -20.91 32.80
CA PRO A 343 -6.55 -19.67 32.72
C PRO A 343 -5.87 -18.53 33.48
N VAL A 344 -5.79 -17.36 32.84
CA VAL A 344 -5.25 -16.13 33.43
C VAL A 344 -6.32 -15.49 34.32
N ASP A 345 -6.01 -15.31 35.61
CA ASP A 345 -6.87 -14.59 36.56
C ASP A 345 -6.70 -13.07 36.36
N LEU A 346 -7.72 -12.43 35.78
CA LEU A 346 -7.75 -11.00 35.44
C LEU A 346 -7.90 -10.04 36.64
N ARG A 347 -7.74 -10.51 37.89
CA ARG A 347 -7.93 -9.68 39.10
C ARG A 347 -6.66 -9.35 39.87
N GLN A 348 -5.46 -9.65 39.36
CA GLN A 348 -4.21 -9.31 40.05
C GLN A 348 -3.60 -8.00 39.52
N PRO A 349 -3.18 -7.07 40.40
CA PRO A 349 -2.46 -5.87 39.99
C PRO A 349 -1.04 -6.22 39.50
N MET A 350 -0.67 -5.68 38.34
CA MET A 350 0.66 -5.87 37.75
C MET A 350 1.74 -5.19 38.59
N THR A 351 2.67 -5.97 39.14
CA THR A 351 3.93 -5.46 39.69
C THR A 351 4.99 -5.38 38.60
N PRO A 352 5.79 -4.31 38.52
CA PRO A 352 6.87 -4.19 37.54
C PRO A 352 8.12 -4.87 38.09
N ASP A 353 8.63 -5.90 37.42
CA ASP A 353 10.06 -6.25 37.41
C ASP A 353 10.33 -7.53 36.57
N ALA A 354 10.94 -7.36 35.39
CA ALA A 354 11.75 -8.39 34.71
C ALA A 354 12.63 -7.73 33.61
N PRO A 355 13.82 -8.28 33.31
CA PRO A 355 15.02 -7.48 33.08
C PRO A 355 15.33 -7.15 31.61
N ALA A 356 16.04 -6.04 31.44
CA ALA A 356 16.59 -5.54 30.19
C ALA A 356 17.54 -6.55 29.51
N CYS A 357 17.31 -6.82 28.23
CA CYS A 357 18.27 -7.46 27.34
C CYS A 357 18.77 -6.41 26.34
N SER A 358 19.86 -5.75 26.69
CA SER A 358 20.63 -4.89 25.80
C SER A 358 21.71 -5.73 25.12
N GLN A 359 21.79 -5.69 23.78
CA GLN A 359 23.02 -5.45 23.00
C GLN A 359 22.84 -5.76 21.50
N ARG A 360 23.33 -4.82 20.69
CA ARG A 360 23.57 -4.81 19.23
C ARG A 360 22.41 -4.51 18.28
N LEU A 361 22.11 -3.21 18.14
CA LEU A 361 21.54 -2.59 16.93
C LEU A 361 21.92 -1.10 16.83
N GLU A 362 23.21 -0.78 17.04
CA GLU A 362 23.70 0.61 17.18
C GLU A 362 24.01 1.34 15.85
N VAL A 363 23.55 0.86 14.69
CA VAL A 363 23.80 1.55 13.40
C VAL A 363 22.52 2.07 12.72
N LEU A 364 21.31 1.73 13.21
CA LEU A 364 20.04 2.21 12.64
C LEU A 364 19.17 3.03 13.62
N GLN A 365 19.51 3.08 14.91
CA GLN A 365 18.72 3.76 15.94
C GLN A 365 19.08 5.24 16.18
N SER A 366 20.07 5.80 15.46
CA SER A 366 20.48 7.20 15.63
C SER A 366 19.64 8.22 14.84
N CYS A 367 18.64 7.78 14.06
CA CYS A 367 17.67 8.70 13.45
C CYS A 367 16.59 9.07 14.47
N ASN A 368 16.87 10.12 15.25
CA ASN A 368 15.89 10.77 16.11
C ASN A 368 14.84 11.51 15.24
N LEU A 369 13.86 10.76 14.72
CA LEU A 369 12.80 11.21 13.80
C LEU A 369 11.76 12.16 14.44
N ARG A 370 11.88 12.49 15.74
CA ARG A 370 10.94 13.34 16.49
C ARG A 370 10.82 14.80 16.03
N SER A 371 11.60 15.25 15.05
CA SER A 371 11.59 16.65 14.58
C SER A 371 11.13 16.83 13.13
N LEU A 372 10.67 15.76 12.47
CA LEU A 372 10.15 15.85 11.11
C LEU A 372 8.67 16.24 11.16
N ARG A 373 8.39 17.52 10.89
CA ARG A 373 7.06 17.94 10.40
C ARG A 373 6.63 17.01 9.27
N CYS A 374 5.35 16.67 9.17
CA CYS A 374 4.86 15.78 8.10
C CYS A 374 5.46 16.21 6.76
N TRP A 375 6.00 15.24 6.02
CA TRP A 375 6.35 15.47 4.63
C TRP A 375 5.10 16.02 3.93
N PRO A 376 5.22 17.08 3.14
CA PRO A 376 4.06 17.67 2.51
C PRO A 376 3.40 16.62 1.65
N VAL A 377 2.08 16.60 1.77
CA VAL A 377 1.14 16.13 0.76
C VAL A 377 1.68 16.60 -0.60
N THR A 378 2.47 15.73 -1.23
CA THR A 378 3.06 15.97 -2.54
C THR A 378 2.87 14.71 -3.34
N ILE A 379 1.66 14.60 -3.86
CA ILE A 379 1.24 13.71 -4.93
C ILE A 379 2.27 13.73 -6.06
N LEU A 380 2.77 14.93 -6.40
CA LEU A 380 3.57 15.14 -7.62
C LEU A 380 5.07 15.21 -7.40
N SER A 381 5.57 15.39 -6.16
CA SER A 381 6.98 15.78 -6.00
C SER A 381 7.98 14.62 -6.07
N LYS A 382 7.63 13.38 -5.68
CA LYS A 382 8.56 12.21 -5.79
C LYS A 382 7.90 10.81 -5.88
N GLY A 383 6.65 10.71 -6.36
CA GLY A 383 5.92 9.43 -6.44
C GLY A 383 5.53 8.95 -7.84
N ILE A 384 5.72 9.75 -8.90
CA ILE A 384 5.20 9.44 -10.25
C ILE A 384 6.29 9.59 -11.30
N GLN A 385 7.42 8.92 -11.09
CA GLN A 385 8.34 8.56 -12.16
C GLN A 385 8.88 7.16 -11.90
N ALA A 386 8.04 6.16 -12.19
CA ALA A 386 8.52 4.83 -12.52
C ALA A 386 7.95 4.47 -13.90
N GLU A 387 8.41 5.15 -14.94
CA GLU A 387 8.56 4.48 -16.24
C GLU A 387 9.63 3.41 -16.08
N ALA A 388 9.26 2.28 -15.48
CA ALA A 388 10.02 1.05 -15.62
C ALA A 388 9.40 0.28 -16.78
N ASN A 389 9.99 0.43 -17.97
CA ASN A 389 9.89 -0.59 -19.00
C ASN A 389 10.48 -1.89 -18.42
N CYS A 390 9.68 -2.64 -17.67
CA CYS A 390 10.03 -3.99 -17.22
C CYS A 390 9.91 -4.96 -18.40
N ARG A 391 10.80 -4.82 -19.39
CA ARG A 391 11.17 -5.96 -20.22
C ARG A 391 12.06 -6.85 -19.37
N TRP A 392 11.51 -7.94 -18.89
CA TRP A 392 12.28 -9.05 -18.34
C TRP A 392 13.27 -9.54 -19.41
N MET A 393 14.53 -9.12 -19.32
CA MET A 393 15.63 -9.82 -19.99
C MET A 393 15.95 -11.05 -19.12
N ALA A 394 15.43 -12.21 -19.53
CA ALA A 394 15.95 -13.48 -19.04
C ALA A 394 17.44 -13.55 -19.42
N PRO A 395 18.34 -13.96 -18.51
CA PRO A 395 19.72 -14.19 -18.89
C PRO A 395 19.78 -15.40 -19.84
N GLU A 396 20.23 -15.18 -21.07
CA GLU A 396 20.71 -16.26 -21.93
C GLU A 396 21.86 -16.97 -21.20
N VAL A 397 21.57 -18.18 -20.72
CA VAL A 397 22.61 -19.11 -20.28
C VAL A 397 23.40 -19.49 -21.53
N ARG A 398 24.51 -18.79 -21.78
CA ARG A 398 25.56 -19.28 -22.69
C ARG A 398 26.14 -20.54 -22.07
N THR A 399 25.64 -21.70 -22.48
CA THR A 399 26.35 -22.96 -22.32
C THR A 399 27.59 -22.89 -23.21
N GLY A 400 28.74 -22.61 -22.59
CA GLY A 400 30.04 -22.70 -23.25
C GLY A 400 30.26 -24.13 -23.75
N GLY A 401 30.10 -24.35 -25.05
CA GLY A 401 30.53 -25.56 -25.71
C GLY A 401 32.04 -25.71 -25.58
N ARG A 402 32.47 -26.86 -25.06
CA ARG A 402 33.85 -27.34 -25.25
C ARG A 402 34.04 -27.66 -26.73
N PRO A 403 35.19 -27.34 -27.34
CA PRO A 403 35.48 -27.79 -28.68
C PRO A 403 35.76 -29.30 -28.67
N ASP A 404 35.00 -30.04 -29.47
CA ASP A 404 35.28 -31.42 -29.82
C ASP A 404 36.66 -31.51 -30.51
N GLN A 405 37.58 -32.26 -29.88
CA GLN A 405 38.69 -32.89 -30.58
C GLN A 405 38.26 -34.28 -31.02
N ALA A 406 38.44 -34.52 -32.31
CA ALA A 406 38.20 -35.76 -33.03
C ALA A 406 38.86 -37.00 -32.40
N ASN A 407 38.19 -38.15 -32.46
CA ASN A 407 38.63 -39.31 -33.26
C ASN A 407 37.74 -40.56 -33.09
N ASN A 408 37.40 -41.15 -34.24
CA ASN A 408 37.41 -42.59 -34.55
C ASN A 408 36.64 -43.57 -33.65
N LEU A 409 35.46 -44.02 -34.12
CA LEU A 409 35.22 -45.29 -34.84
C LEU A 409 33.72 -45.54 -35.03
#